data_AF-A0A7S0WTX0-F1
#
_entry.id   AF-A0A7S0WTX0-F1
#
_cell.length_a   1.000
_cell.length_b   1.000
_cell.length_c   1.000
_cell.angle_alpha   90.00
_cell.angle_beta   90.00
_cell.angle_gamma   90.00
#
_symmetry.space_group_name_H-M   'P 1'
#
loop_
_entity.id
_entity.type
_entity.pdbx_description
1 polymer ?
#
loop_
_entity_poly.entity_id
_entity_poly.type
_entity_poly.pdbx_seq_one_letter_code
_entity_poly.pdbx_strand_id
1 'polypeptide(L)'
;PKVFNRDTPALGVADAQLKLHLERSSQEPVTLELFLLRKPWDVSVTWSALQSCCAADDLVSTLELSSVVEPGPKEITFAMKQGVQRWIDGAENHGLALRVKGESCGTRVGVISPQHPQAQWHPRIFATLLFDETPPVASIRSAPSPATAQKQAKFSFSGEDAESG
;
A
#
# COMPACT_ATOMS: atom_id res chain seq x y z
N PRO A 1 13.63 -16.00 0.48
CA PRO A 1 12.56 -15.23 -0.18
C PRO A 1 11.33 -16.11 -0.40
N LYS A 2 10.33 -16.03 0.49
CA LYS A 2 9.06 -16.72 0.28
C LYS A 2 8.36 -16.07 -0.90
N VAL A 3 8.17 -16.83 -1.97
CA VAL A 3 7.34 -16.46 -3.11
C VAL A 3 5.89 -16.53 -2.60
N PHE A 4 5.22 -15.37 -2.56
CA PHE A 4 3.90 -15.21 -1.97
C PHE A 4 2.83 -15.90 -2.84
N ASN A 5 1.96 -16.69 -2.20
CA ASN A 5 0.76 -17.20 -2.84
C ASN A 5 -0.26 -16.06 -2.90
N ARG A 6 -0.85 -15.83 -4.07
CA ARG A 6 -1.74 -14.69 -4.35
C ARG A 6 -3.13 -14.85 -3.71
N ASP A 7 -3.39 -16.01 -3.13
CA ASP A 7 -4.73 -16.49 -2.77
C ASP A 7 -5.04 -16.38 -1.26
N THR A 8 -4.20 -15.70 -0.48
CA THR A 8 -4.54 -15.39 0.93
C THR A 8 -4.88 -13.91 1.04
N PRO A 9 -6.16 -13.53 1.16
CA PRO A 9 -6.53 -12.13 1.37
C PRO A 9 -5.90 -11.63 2.67
N ALA A 10 -5.20 -10.50 2.60
CA ALA A 10 -4.68 -9.85 3.79
C ALA A 10 -5.84 -9.28 4.62
N LEU A 11 -5.86 -9.56 5.93
CA LEU A 11 -6.85 -9.00 6.85
C LEU A 11 -6.68 -7.48 7.07
N GLY A 12 -5.52 -6.93 6.72
CA GLY A 12 -5.25 -5.50 6.77
C GLY A 12 -3.76 -5.17 6.77
N VAL A 13 -3.45 -3.87 6.93
CA VAL A 13 -2.08 -3.34 6.97
C VAL A 13 -1.67 -3.03 8.40
N ALA A 14 -0.63 -3.69 8.90
CA ALA A 14 -0.03 -3.36 10.20
C ALA A 14 0.73 -2.03 10.12
N ASP A 15 1.63 -1.93 9.15
CA ASP A 15 2.43 -0.74 8.84
C ASP A 15 2.70 -0.64 7.33
N ALA A 16 2.86 0.57 6.81
CA ALA A 16 3.40 0.77 5.47
C ALA A 16 4.13 2.10 5.36
N GLN A 17 5.21 2.11 4.58
CA GLN A 17 6.11 3.25 4.41
C GLN A 17 6.51 3.40 2.95
N LEU A 18 6.49 4.64 2.43
CA LEU A 18 7.10 5.00 1.16
C LEU A 18 8.42 5.73 1.43
N LYS A 19 9.50 5.22 0.84
CA LYS A 19 10.80 5.85 0.87
C LYS A 19 11.08 6.54 -0.46
N LEU A 20 11.45 7.82 -0.40
CA LEU A 20 11.83 8.64 -1.55
C LEU A 20 13.18 9.28 -1.31
N HIS A 21 13.95 9.48 -2.37
CA HIS A 21 15.12 10.35 -2.32
C HIS A 21 14.70 11.73 -2.82
N LEU A 22 14.94 12.74 -1.99
CA LEU A 22 14.67 14.13 -2.33
C LEU A 22 15.99 14.91 -2.35
N GLU A 23 16.23 15.58 -3.45
CA GLU A 23 17.28 16.58 -3.56
C GLU A 23 16.63 17.95 -3.62
N ARG A 24 17.02 18.85 -2.71
CA ARG A 24 16.52 20.22 -2.65
C ARG A 24 17.68 21.18 -2.82
N SER A 25 17.47 22.17 -3.69
CA SER A 25 18.37 23.32 -3.84
C SER A 25 17.95 24.52 -2.99
N SER A 26 16.72 24.53 -2.46
CA SER A 26 16.17 25.61 -1.63
C SER A 26 16.26 25.28 -0.14
N GLN A 27 16.62 26.27 0.69
CA GLN A 27 16.62 26.19 2.15
C GLN A 27 15.31 26.68 2.78
N GLU A 28 14.29 26.99 1.98
CA GLU A 28 12.99 27.39 2.51
C GLU A 28 12.30 26.21 3.21
N PRO A 29 11.57 26.45 4.32
CA PRO A 29 10.74 25.41 4.92
C PRO A 29 9.63 25.04 3.94
N VAL A 30 9.38 23.74 3.77
CA VAL A 30 8.31 23.26 2.88
C VAL A 30 7.54 22.14 3.53
N THR A 31 6.27 22.06 3.17
CA THR A 31 5.41 20.93 3.49
C THR A 31 5.29 20.04 2.27
N LEU A 32 5.63 18.76 2.44
CA LEU A 32 5.36 17.73 1.45
C LEU A 32 4.06 17.00 1.79
N GLU A 33 3.18 16.87 0.82
CA GLU A 33 1.91 16.18 0.93
C GLU A 33 1.84 15.08 -0.12
N LEU A 34 1.52 13.86 0.29
CA LEU A 34 1.46 12.69 -0.57
C LEU A 34 0.01 12.28 -0.80
N PHE A 35 -0.39 12.16 -2.06
CA PHE A 35 -1.75 11.84 -2.49
C PHE A 35 -1.81 10.54 -3.28
N LEU A 36 -2.92 9.79 -3.15
CA LEU A 36 -3.31 8.80 -4.14
C LEU A 36 -3.88 9.51 -5.38
N LEU A 37 -3.50 9.07 -6.57
CA LEU A 37 -4.08 9.60 -7.80
C LEU A 37 -5.50 9.05 -8.02
N ARG A 38 -6.45 9.93 -8.31
CA ARG A 38 -7.84 9.56 -8.63
C ARG A 38 -8.05 9.02 -10.04
N LYS A 39 -7.10 9.27 -10.94
CA LYS A 39 -7.19 8.96 -12.37
C LYS A 39 -5.82 8.58 -12.91
N PRO A 40 -5.75 7.79 -13.99
CA PRO A 40 -4.50 7.56 -14.70
C PRO A 40 -3.85 8.88 -15.09
N TRP A 41 -2.52 8.91 -15.03
CA TRP A 41 -1.72 10.05 -15.47
C TRP A 41 -0.94 9.69 -16.73
N ASP A 42 -0.65 10.69 -17.54
CA ASP A 42 0.21 10.58 -18.71
C ASP A 42 1.23 11.72 -18.72
N VAL A 43 2.35 11.52 -19.39
CA VAL A 43 3.43 12.51 -19.53
C VAL A 43 2.98 13.78 -20.26
N SER A 44 1.88 13.73 -21.02
CA SER A 44 1.30 14.89 -21.71
C SER A 44 0.40 15.76 -20.83
N VAL A 45 0.08 15.34 -19.59
CA VAL A 45 -0.85 16.05 -18.71
C VAL A 45 -0.23 17.35 -18.22
N THR A 46 -1.00 18.44 -18.28
CA THR A 46 -0.54 19.73 -17.78
C THR A 46 -0.45 19.74 -16.25
N TRP A 47 0.37 20.65 -15.75
CA TRP A 47 0.54 20.87 -14.33
C TRP A 47 -0.78 21.08 -13.55
N SER A 48 -1.65 21.93 -14.08
CA SER A 48 -2.95 22.24 -13.47
C SER A 48 -3.88 21.03 -13.48
N ALA A 49 -3.82 20.21 -14.54
CA ALA A 49 -4.59 18.97 -14.61
C ALA A 49 -4.10 17.94 -13.59
N LEU A 50 -2.79 17.81 -13.33
CA LEU A 50 -2.26 16.95 -12.26
C LEU A 50 -2.71 17.41 -10.86
N GLN A 51 -2.75 18.73 -10.61
CA GLN A 51 -3.28 19.26 -9.35
C GLN A 51 -4.74 18.87 -9.12
N SER A 52 -5.56 18.82 -10.18
CA SER A 52 -6.96 18.39 -10.08
C SER A 52 -7.14 16.92 -9.70
N CYS A 53 -6.09 16.09 -9.86
CA CYS A 53 -6.08 14.71 -9.43
C CYS A 53 -5.75 14.52 -7.93
N CYS A 54 -5.39 15.60 -7.22
CA CYS A 54 -5.03 15.58 -5.80
C CYS A 54 -6.13 16.25 -4.95
N ALA A 55 -7.05 15.49 -4.37
CA ALA A 55 -8.06 16.03 -3.45
C ALA A 55 -7.71 15.75 -1.98
N ALA A 56 -8.33 16.51 -1.07
CA ALA A 56 -8.08 16.38 0.36
C ALA A 56 -8.35 14.96 0.89
N ASP A 57 -9.38 14.29 0.39
CA ASP A 57 -9.73 12.92 0.81
C ASP A 57 -8.68 11.87 0.39
N ASP A 58 -7.83 12.20 -0.59
CA ASP A 58 -6.78 11.31 -1.10
C ASP A 58 -5.42 11.57 -0.46
N LEU A 59 -5.33 12.54 0.46
CA LEU A 59 -4.12 12.80 1.23
C LEU A 59 -3.82 11.58 2.11
N VAL A 60 -2.64 10.98 1.89
CA VAL A 60 -2.18 9.80 2.64
C VAL A 60 -1.22 10.22 3.75
N SER A 61 -0.39 11.22 3.50
CA SER A 61 0.68 11.60 4.42
C SER A 61 1.13 13.03 4.22
N THR A 62 1.62 13.65 5.29
CA THR A 62 2.21 14.99 5.29
C THR A 62 3.54 14.95 6.03
N LEU A 63 4.54 15.62 5.47
CA LEU A 63 5.89 15.71 6.03
C LEU A 63 6.37 17.16 5.96
N GLU A 64 6.64 17.74 7.12
CA GLU A 64 7.25 19.07 7.21
C GLU A 64 8.77 18.94 7.11
N LEU A 65 9.36 19.69 6.17
CA LEU A 65 10.81 19.82 6.02
C LEU A 65 11.22 21.22 6.48
N SER A 66 11.94 21.28 7.60
CA SER A 66 12.50 22.52 8.13
C SER A 66 13.71 23.00 7.30
N SER A 67 14.07 24.28 7.47
CA SER A 67 15.06 25.02 6.69
C SER A 67 16.53 24.58 6.86
N VAL A 68 16.79 23.37 7.35
CA VAL A 68 18.14 22.83 7.55
C VAL A 68 18.23 21.46 6.90
N VAL A 69 18.21 21.45 5.58
CA VAL A 69 18.58 20.25 4.81
C VAL A 69 19.97 20.50 4.25
N GLU A 70 20.98 19.85 4.85
CA GLU A 70 22.33 19.78 4.25
C GLU A 70 22.23 19.40 2.76
N PRO A 71 23.04 20.01 1.89
CA PRO A 71 22.99 19.74 0.46
C PRO A 71 23.27 18.27 0.15
N GLY A 72 22.47 17.70 -0.75
CA GLY A 72 22.59 16.32 -1.22
C GLY A 72 21.26 15.55 -1.19
N PRO A 73 21.20 14.39 -1.87
CA PRO A 73 20.01 13.55 -1.87
C PRO A 73 19.77 12.98 -0.47
N LYS A 74 18.58 13.22 0.10
CA LYS A 74 18.18 12.66 1.39
C LYS A 74 17.03 11.68 1.23
N GLU A 75 17.12 10.56 1.92
CA GLU A 75 15.99 9.65 2.06
C GLU A 75 14.96 10.27 3.01
N ILE A 76 13.73 10.42 2.52
CA ILE A 76 12.56 10.81 3.28
C ILE A 76 11.56 9.65 3.31
N THR A 77 10.82 9.55 4.41
CA THR A 77 9.85 8.47 4.63
C THR A 77 8.46 9.05 4.86
N PHE A 78 7.49 8.55 4.11
CA PHE A 78 6.07 8.84 4.31
C PHE A 78 5.36 7.64 4.91
N ALA A 79 4.47 7.88 5.87
CA ALA A 79 3.55 6.87 6.36
C ALA A 79 2.51 6.57 5.28
N MET A 80 2.35 5.29 4.92
CA MET A 80 1.53 4.82 3.80
C MET A 80 0.42 3.86 4.22
N LYS A 81 0.26 3.59 5.52
CA LYS A 81 -0.69 2.60 6.02
C LYS A 81 -2.10 2.77 5.44
N GLN A 82 -2.63 4.00 5.45
CA GLN A 82 -3.97 4.28 4.90
C GLN A 82 -4.03 4.07 3.38
N GLY A 83 -3.00 4.48 2.64
CA GLY A 83 -2.98 4.34 1.18
C GLY A 83 -2.93 2.88 0.75
N VAL A 84 -2.08 2.08 1.39
CA VAL A 84 -1.97 0.63 1.12
C VAL A 84 -3.24 -0.10 1.56
N GLN A 85 -3.85 0.28 2.69
CA GLN A 85 -5.11 -0.32 3.13
C GLN A 85 -6.21 -0.12 2.10
N ARG A 86 -6.37 1.09 1.55
CA ARG A 86 -7.36 1.36 0.50
C ARG A 86 -7.16 0.49 -0.74
N TRP A 87 -5.91 0.23 -1.14
CA TRP A 87 -5.62 -0.66 -2.26
C TRP A 87 -5.98 -2.13 -1.96
N ILE A 88 -5.77 -2.59 -0.72
CA ILE A 88 -6.22 -3.92 -0.28
C ILE A 88 -7.74 -4.00 -0.27
N ASP A 89 -8.42 -2.94 0.14
CA ASP A 89 -9.88 -2.82 0.14
C ASP A 89 -10.47 -2.70 -1.28
N GLY A 90 -9.64 -2.73 -2.33
CA GLY A 90 -10.06 -2.75 -3.74
C GLY A 90 -10.10 -1.41 -4.45
N ALA A 91 -9.57 -0.34 -3.85
CA ALA A 91 -9.45 0.95 -4.53
C ALA A 91 -8.52 0.86 -5.75
N GLU A 92 -8.88 1.53 -6.85
CA GLU A 92 -8.02 1.62 -8.02
C GLU A 92 -6.68 2.28 -7.68
N ASN A 93 -5.59 1.73 -8.21
CA ASN A 93 -4.24 2.27 -8.02
C ASN A 93 -3.77 2.96 -9.30
N HIS A 94 -3.93 4.29 -9.35
CA HIS A 94 -3.43 5.13 -10.45
C HIS A 94 -2.05 5.74 -10.17
N GLY A 95 -1.41 5.37 -9.06
CA GLY A 95 -0.13 5.91 -8.61
C GLY A 95 -0.23 6.97 -7.52
N LEU A 96 0.87 7.70 -7.32
CA LEU A 96 1.07 8.64 -6.22
C LEU A 96 1.49 10.01 -6.75
N ALA A 97 0.96 11.07 -6.15
CA ALA A 97 1.36 12.45 -6.40
C ALA A 97 1.98 13.08 -5.15
N LEU A 98 3.05 13.84 -5.35
CA LEU A 98 3.78 14.55 -4.29
C LEU A 98 3.60 16.05 -4.47
N ARG A 99 2.86 16.70 -3.58
CA ARG A 99 2.68 18.16 -3.55
C ARG A 99 3.64 18.82 -2.56
N VAL A 100 4.23 19.94 -2.95
CA VAL A 100 5.16 20.76 -2.18
C VAL A 100 4.51 22.13 -1.95
N LYS A 101 4.34 22.53 -0.70
CA LYS A 101 3.84 23.85 -0.29
C LYS A 101 4.92 24.64 0.43
N GLY A 102 4.83 25.97 0.38
CA GLY A 102 5.73 26.86 1.12
C GLY A 102 6.91 27.40 0.33
N GLU A 103 7.11 26.97 -0.93
CA GLU A 103 8.14 27.53 -1.79
C GLU A 103 7.73 28.90 -2.34
N SER A 104 8.69 29.83 -2.40
CA SER A 104 8.52 31.17 -2.99
C SER A 104 8.13 31.15 -4.47
N CYS A 105 8.35 30.02 -5.16
CA CYS A 105 7.94 29.79 -6.56
C CYS A 105 6.57 29.11 -6.72
N GLY A 106 5.79 28.98 -5.65
CA GLY A 106 4.43 28.43 -5.68
C GLY A 106 4.37 26.91 -5.47
N THR A 107 3.15 26.38 -5.36
CA THR A 107 2.92 24.95 -5.04
C THR A 107 3.34 24.03 -6.19
N ARG A 108 4.31 23.14 -5.91
CA ARG A 108 4.74 22.08 -6.84
C ARG A 108 4.00 20.75 -6.56
N VAL A 109 3.80 19.84 -7.52
CA VAL A 109 3.06 18.57 -7.59
C VAL A 109 3.77 17.66 -8.62
N GLY A 110 4.66 16.78 -8.16
CA GLY A 110 5.28 15.77 -9.02
C GLY A 110 4.51 14.45 -9.01
N VAL A 111 4.66 13.65 -10.05
CA VAL A 111 4.28 12.23 -10.02
C VAL A 111 5.52 11.40 -9.71
N ILE A 112 5.37 10.42 -8.82
CA ILE A 112 6.48 9.56 -8.41
C ILE A 112 6.63 8.45 -9.46
N SER A 113 7.73 8.48 -10.22
CA SER A 113 8.03 7.51 -11.28
C SER A 113 9.22 6.61 -10.90
N PRO A 114 9.15 5.30 -11.21
CA PRO A 114 10.27 4.37 -10.98
C PRO A 114 11.41 4.49 -11.99
N GLN A 115 11.39 5.45 -12.93
CA GLN A 115 12.34 5.48 -14.06
C GLN A 115 13.69 6.16 -13.79
N HIS A 116 14.13 6.28 -12.53
CA HIS A 116 15.45 6.86 -12.25
C HIS A 116 16.59 5.92 -12.75
N PRO A 117 17.66 6.41 -13.40
CA PRO A 117 18.74 5.56 -13.95
C PRO A 117 19.47 4.73 -12.88
N GLN A 118 19.47 5.19 -11.63
CA GLN A 118 19.98 4.43 -10.49
C GLN A 118 18.84 3.76 -9.71
N ALA A 119 18.83 2.42 -9.68
CA ALA A 119 17.79 1.61 -9.05
C ALA A 119 17.67 1.79 -7.51
N GLN A 120 18.74 2.27 -6.87
CA GLN A 120 18.72 2.59 -5.44
C GLN A 120 17.89 3.84 -5.12
N TRP A 121 17.64 4.70 -6.11
CA TRP A 121 16.81 5.91 -5.96
C TRP A 121 15.39 5.72 -6.47
N HIS A 122 15.02 4.50 -6.84
CA HIS A 122 13.64 4.18 -7.16
C HIS A 122 12.77 4.36 -5.90
N PRO A 123 11.55 4.90 -6.05
CA PRO A 123 10.58 4.92 -4.97
C PRO A 123 10.28 3.50 -4.51
N ARG A 124 10.28 3.26 -3.19
CA ARG A 124 10.04 1.93 -2.62
C ARG A 124 8.95 2.00 -1.57
N ILE A 125 7.96 1.11 -1.70
CA ILE A 125 6.93 0.91 -0.70
C ILE A 125 7.26 -0.37 0.09
N PHE A 126 7.29 -0.25 1.40
CA PHE A 126 7.42 -1.36 2.34
C PHE A 126 6.10 -1.48 3.09
N ALA A 127 5.53 -2.68 3.17
CA ALA A 127 4.29 -2.91 3.90
C ALA A 127 4.36 -4.20 4.69
N THR A 128 3.85 -4.16 5.92
CA THR A 128 3.65 -5.31 6.79
C THR A 128 2.16 -5.60 6.84
N LEU A 129 1.75 -6.77 6.38
CA LEU A 129 0.35 -7.19 6.30
C LEU A 129 -0.03 -8.09 7.47
N LEU A 130 -1.29 -8.02 7.88
CA LEU A 130 -1.91 -8.93 8.83
C LEU A 130 -2.61 -10.04 8.05
N PHE A 131 -2.47 -11.28 8.50
CA PHE A 131 -3.10 -12.45 7.90
C PHE A 131 -3.96 -13.16 8.94
N ASP A 132 -4.97 -13.88 8.46
CA ASP A 132 -5.75 -14.75 9.32
C ASP A 132 -4.91 -15.99 9.64
N GLU A 133 -4.65 -16.19 10.93
CA GLU A 133 -3.99 -17.40 11.44
C GLU A 133 -4.97 -18.30 12.20
N THR A 134 -6.27 -17.99 12.15
CA THR A 134 -7.31 -18.80 12.80
C THR A 134 -7.31 -20.20 12.18
N PRO A 135 -6.99 -21.26 12.96
CA PRO A 135 -7.00 -22.61 12.44
C PRO A 135 -8.40 -23.00 11.97
N PRO A 136 -8.55 -23.76 10.88
CA PRO A 136 -9.86 -24.24 10.44
C PRO A 136 -10.50 -25.08 11.55
N VAL A 137 -11.72 -24.72 11.96
CA VAL A 137 -12.48 -25.47 12.96
C VAL A 137 -13.10 -26.69 12.29
N ALA A 138 -12.41 -27.82 12.34
CA ALA A 138 -12.97 -29.11 11.94
C ALA A 138 -13.61 -29.81 13.15
N SER A 139 -14.94 -29.97 13.15
CA SER A 139 -15.63 -30.79 14.15
C SER A 139 -16.06 -32.12 13.54
N ILE A 140 -15.64 -33.24 14.12
CA ILE A 140 -16.15 -34.58 13.77
C ILE A 140 -17.48 -34.76 14.50
N ARG A 141 -18.61 -34.60 13.78
CA ARG A 141 -19.98 -34.63 14.37
C ARG A 141 -20.55 -36.03 14.59
N SER A 142 -19.85 -37.10 14.23
CA SER A 142 -20.37 -38.46 14.36
C SER A 142 -19.31 -39.44 14.85
N ALA A 143 -19.55 -40.06 16.01
CA ALA A 143 -18.88 -41.29 16.39
C ALA A 143 -19.38 -42.43 15.48
N PRO A 144 -18.52 -43.42 15.12
CA PRO A 144 -18.97 -44.58 14.38
C PRO A 144 -20.06 -45.33 15.17
N SER A 145 -21.13 -45.77 14.48
CA SER A 145 -22.18 -46.58 15.09
C SER A 145 -21.59 -47.90 15.63
N PRO A 146 -22.10 -48.44 16.75
CA PRO A 146 -21.59 -49.68 17.33
C PRO A 146 -21.55 -50.81 16.30
N ALA A 147 -20.40 -51.49 16.23
CA ALA A 147 -20.09 -52.48 15.20
C ALA A 147 -20.98 -53.72 15.34
N THR A 148 -22.06 -53.77 14.57
CA THR A 148 -22.70 -55.04 14.19
C THR A 148 -22.50 -55.22 12.69
N ALA A 149 -21.43 -55.93 12.34
CA ALA A 149 -21.11 -56.43 10.99
C ALA A 149 -21.01 -55.39 9.84
N GLN A 150 -20.24 -54.31 9.98
CA GLN A 150 -19.95 -53.39 8.87
C GLN A 150 -18.51 -53.57 8.33
N LYS A 151 -18.39 -53.97 7.05
CA LYS A 151 -17.11 -54.13 6.32
C LYS A 151 -16.58 -52.83 5.69
N GLN A 152 -17.24 -51.69 5.92
CA GLN A 152 -16.87 -50.40 5.33
C GLN A 152 -17.19 -49.28 6.32
N ALA A 153 -16.27 -48.32 6.46
CA ALA A 153 -16.48 -47.08 7.19
C ALA A 153 -16.59 -45.93 6.17
N LYS A 154 -17.64 -45.13 6.27
CA LYS A 154 -17.80 -43.90 5.47
C LYS A 154 -17.57 -42.70 6.37
N PHE A 155 -16.51 -41.96 6.12
CA PHE A 155 -16.26 -40.67 6.75
C PHE A 155 -16.90 -39.60 5.87
N SER A 156 -17.67 -38.70 6.48
CA SER A 156 -18.17 -37.50 5.82
C SER A 156 -17.54 -36.31 6.51
N PHE A 157 -16.85 -35.47 5.75
CA PHE A 157 -16.29 -34.21 6.22
C PHE A 157 -17.19 -33.08 5.71
N SER A 158 -17.52 -32.14 6.59
CA SER A 158 -18.13 -30.88 6.22
C SER A 158 -17.26 -29.77 6.80
N GLY A 159 -16.73 -28.91 5.94
CA GLY A 159 -16.09 -27.66 6.32
C GLY A 159 -16.97 -26.50 5.88
N GLU A 160 -16.99 -25.43 6.66
CA GLU A 160 -17.42 -24.11 6.19
C GLU A 160 -16.16 -23.39 5.71
N ASP A 161 -15.79 -23.60 4.45
CA ASP A 161 -14.85 -22.68 3.81
C ASP A 161 -15.63 -21.40 3.51
N ALA A 162 -15.24 -20.28 4.12
CA ALA A 162 -15.81 -18.97 3.81
C ALA A 162 -15.42 -18.46 2.41
N GLU A 163 -14.51 -19.16 1.71
CA GLU A 163 -14.11 -18.82 0.35
C GLU A 163 -14.08 -20.09 -0.51
N SER A 164 -15.07 -20.19 -1.40
CA SER A 164 -15.11 -21.20 -2.45
C SER A 164 -14.49 -20.65 -3.72
N GLY A 165 -13.36 -21.23 -4.15
CA GLY A 165 -12.98 -21.36 -5.57
C GLY A 165 -12.35 -20.17 -6.26
#